data_AF-A0A382PRL1-F1
#
_entry.id   AF-A0A382PRL1-F1
#
_cell.length_a   1.000
_cell.length_b   1.000
_cell.length_c   1.000
_cell.angle_alpha   90.00
_cell.angle_beta   90.00
_cell.angle_gamma   90.00
#
_symmetry.space_group_name_H-M   'P 1'
#
loop_
_entity.id
_entity.type
_entity.pdbx_description
1 polymer ?
#
loop_
_entity_poly.entity_id
_entity_poly.type
_entity_poly.pdbx_seq_one_letter_code
_entity_poly.pdbx_strand_id
1 'polypeptide(L)'
;MTDGAVNGPDSAGVFNAIGNAQAMAEITAPAIARAKALPIWRSDVAAQLLSGGLSNINLIVDDSGERYVVRIGDDEPHLGVFRANEVRSLRAAHAAGVAAEVIYDE
;
A
#
# COMPACT_ATOMS: atom_id res chain seq x y z
N MET A 1 15.78 37.24 -21.60
CA MET A 1 14.58 37.32 -20.75
C MET A 1 13.88 35.99 -20.94
N THR A 2 14.28 34.99 -20.16
CA THR A 2 13.68 33.64 -20.21
C THR A 2 13.13 33.35 -18.83
N ASP A 3 11.84 33.04 -18.87
CA ASP A 3 10.88 33.05 -17.81
C ASP A 3 11.12 31.96 -16.77
N GLY A 4 10.64 32.24 -15.57
CA GLY A 4 10.76 31.38 -14.41
C GLY A 4 9.86 30.16 -14.43
N ALA A 5 10.21 29.24 -13.52
CA ALA A 5 9.42 28.18 -12.91
C ALA A 5 8.98 27.00 -13.79
N VAL A 6 9.46 25.80 -13.42
CA VAL A 6 8.59 24.74 -12.87
C VAL A 6 9.39 23.93 -11.84
N ASN A 7 9.17 24.19 -10.55
CA ASN A 7 9.46 23.22 -9.49
C ASN A 7 8.26 22.26 -9.45
N GLY A 8 8.39 21.07 -10.03
CA GLY A 8 7.46 19.97 -9.79
C GLY A 8 7.98 19.13 -8.61
N PRO A 9 7.15 18.72 -7.63
CA PRO A 9 7.60 17.81 -6.60
C PRO A 9 7.93 16.47 -7.26
N ASP A 10 9.21 16.11 -7.19
CA ASP A 10 9.77 14.83 -7.58
C ASP A 10 9.05 13.71 -6.82
N SER A 11 8.81 12.58 -7.48
CA SER A 11 8.03 11.39 -7.08
C SER A 11 8.65 10.60 -5.91
N ALA A 12 9.13 11.30 -4.89
CA ALA A 12 10.08 10.86 -3.88
C ALA A 12 9.47 9.99 -2.75
N GLY A 13 8.25 9.49 -2.89
CA GLY A 13 7.51 8.85 -1.80
C GLY A 13 8.04 7.48 -1.35
N VAL A 14 8.68 6.69 -2.21
CA VAL A 14 9.08 5.30 -1.86
C VAL A 14 10.45 4.90 -2.43
N PHE A 15 10.97 5.62 -3.43
CA PHE A 15 12.27 5.31 -4.06
C PHE A 15 13.51 5.62 -3.19
N ASN A 16 13.36 6.29 -2.04
CA ASN A 16 14.47 6.69 -1.17
C ASN A 16 14.75 5.76 0.02
N ALA A 17 14.27 4.52 -0.01
CA ALA A 17 14.53 3.51 1.03
C ALA A 17 15.89 2.79 0.91
N ILE A 18 16.86 3.35 0.17
CA ILE A 18 18.25 2.88 0.22
C ILE A 18 19.01 3.83 1.16
N GLY A 19 18.88 3.65 2.49
CA GLY A 19 19.86 4.27 3.41
C GLY A 19 19.56 4.49 4.90
N ASN A 20 18.31 4.49 5.39
CA ASN A 20 18.07 4.77 6.83
C ASN A 20 16.83 4.04 7.40
N ALA A 21 17.03 3.30 8.50
CA ALA A 21 15.96 2.61 9.24
C ALA A 21 14.90 3.57 9.80
N GLN A 22 15.29 4.80 10.14
CA GLN A 22 14.36 5.79 10.70
C GLN A 22 13.38 6.32 9.64
N ALA A 23 13.85 6.61 8.43
CA ALA A 23 12.98 7.02 7.32
C ALA A 23 11.98 5.92 6.95
N MET A 24 12.42 4.65 6.98
CA MET A 24 11.53 3.51 6.80
C MET A 24 10.46 3.43 7.90
N ALA A 25 10.83 3.68 9.16
CA ALA A 25 9.90 3.67 10.28
C ALA A 25 8.85 4.80 10.17
N GLU A 26 9.26 6.01 9.76
CA GLU A 26 8.35 7.15 9.55
C GLU A 26 7.31 6.88 8.45
N ILE A 27 7.70 6.16 7.39
CA ILE A 27 6.80 5.78 6.30
C ILE A 27 5.88 4.61 6.70
N THR A 28 6.42 3.61 7.39
CA THR A 28 5.69 2.35 7.67
C THR A 28 4.81 2.40 8.92
N ALA A 29 5.16 3.20 9.94
CA ALA A 29 4.36 3.27 11.17
C ALA A 29 2.91 3.75 10.94
N PRO A 30 2.65 4.80 10.13
CA PRO A 30 1.28 5.19 9.79
C PRO A 30 0.53 4.10 9.02
N ALA A 31 1.21 3.38 8.12
CA ALA A 31 0.61 2.29 7.36
C ALA A 31 0.23 1.11 8.27
N ILE A 32 1.11 0.74 9.21
CA ILE A 32 0.83 -0.28 10.23
C ILE A 32 -0.38 0.13 11.08
N ALA A 33 -0.41 1.37 11.55
CA ALA A 33 -1.53 1.89 12.34
C ALA A 33 -2.85 1.85 11.56
N ARG A 34 -2.83 2.28 10.28
CA ARG A 34 -4.01 2.22 9.40
C ARG A 34 -4.48 0.79 9.15
N ALA A 35 -3.56 -0.13 8.85
CA ALA A 35 -3.91 -1.53 8.64
C ALA A 35 -4.57 -2.14 9.87
N LYS A 36 -4.07 -1.86 11.07
CA LYS A 36 -4.68 -2.32 12.34
C LYS A 36 -6.05 -1.71 12.62
N ALA A 37 -6.33 -0.51 12.11
CA ALA A 37 -7.56 0.22 12.37
C ALA A 37 -8.72 -0.15 11.43
N LEU A 38 -8.50 -1.02 10.44
CA LEU A 38 -9.56 -1.44 9.51
C LEU A 38 -10.71 -2.12 10.27
N PRO A 39 -11.98 -1.84 9.91
CA PRO A 39 -13.14 -2.32 10.66
C PRO A 39 -13.46 -3.81 10.43
N ILE A 40 -12.65 -4.50 9.63
CA ILE A 40 -12.88 -5.90 9.24
C ILE A 40 -12.32 -6.92 10.23
N TRP A 41 -11.45 -6.48 11.13
CA TRP A 41 -10.79 -7.38 12.08
C TRP A 41 -11.75 -7.83 13.18
N ARG A 42 -11.62 -9.10 13.56
CA ARG A 42 -12.40 -9.72 14.63
C ARG A 42 -11.71 -9.62 15.99
N SER A 43 -10.43 -9.29 16.00
CA SER A 43 -9.59 -9.19 17.20
C SER A 43 -8.62 -8.00 17.11
N ASP A 44 -7.86 -7.74 18.19
CA ASP A 44 -6.72 -6.80 18.11
C ASP A 44 -5.58 -7.48 17.36
N VAL A 45 -5.38 -7.04 16.12
CA VAL A 45 -4.44 -7.66 15.20
C VAL A 45 -3.05 -7.03 15.28
N ALA A 46 -2.04 -7.84 15.00
CA ALA A 46 -0.69 -7.36 14.70
C ALA A 46 -0.50 -7.27 13.19
N ALA A 47 0.18 -6.21 12.73
CA ALA A 47 0.56 -6.04 11.33
C ALA A 47 2.09 -6.03 11.22
N GLN A 48 2.61 -6.80 10.26
CA GLN A 48 4.04 -6.93 9.99
C GLN A 48 4.36 -6.50 8.57
N LEU A 49 5.50 -5.84 8.36
CA LEU A 49 5.94 -5.46 7.02
C LEU A 49 6.25 -6.69 6.17
N LEU A 50 5.64 -6.75 5.00
CA LEU A 50 6.00 -7.69 3.95
C LEU A 50 6.97 -7.00 2.99
N SER A 51 8.13 -7.63 2.78
CA SER A 51 9.13 -7.09 1.87
C SER A 51 8.61 -6.97 0.44
N GLY A 52 9.10 -5.96 -0.28
CA GLY A 52 8.67 -5.64 -1.64
C GLY A 52 7.57 -4.57 -1.68
N GLY A 53 7.08 -4.30 -2.89
CA GLY A 53 6.21 -3.14 -3.16
C GLY A 53 7.05 -1.89 -3.41
N LEU A 54 7.05 -1.44 -4.66
CA LEU A 54 7.77 -0.22 -5.06
C LEU A 54 6.92 1.03 -4.85
N SER A 55 5.61 0.92 -5.05
CA SER A 55 4.62 2.00 -4.96
C SER A 55 3.57 1.74 -3.88
N ASN A 56 3.77 0.71 -3.04
CA ASN A 56 2.80 0.23 -2.07
C ASN A 56 3.56 -0.29 -0.84
N ILE A 57 3.05 0.00 0.35
CA ILE A 57 3.46 -0.68 1.58
C ILE A 57 2.60 -1.93 1.71
N ASN A 58 3.25 -3.09 1.76
CA ASN A 58 2.57 -4.36 1.92
C ASN A 58 2.77 -4.85 3.37
N LEU A 59 1.68 -5.31 3.98
CA LEU A 59 1.66 -5.79 5.35
C LEU A 59 1.01 -7.17 5.39
N ILE A 60 1.50 -8.03 6.28
CA ILE A 60 0.81 -9.26 6.67
C ILE A 60 0.09 -8.98 7.99
N VAL A 61 -1.17 -9.42 8.05
CA VAL A 61 -2.01 -9.37 9.25
C VAL A 61 -2.58 -10.75 9.48
N ASP A 62 -2.38 -11.30 10.68
CA ASP A 62 -3.02 -12.54 11.10
C ASP A 62 -4.21 -12.18 12.01
N ASP A 63 -5.40 -12.70 11.71
CA ASP A 63 -6.62 -12.52 12.51
C ASP A 63 -7.38 -13.85 12.63
N SER A 64 -7.64 -14.29 13.86
CA SER A 64 -8.51 -15.44 14.14
C SER A 64 -8.14 -16.73 13.40
N GLY A 65 -6.84 -16.96 13.16
CA GLY A 65 -6.33 -18.14 12.45
C GLY A 65 -6.23 -17.99 10.93
N GLU A 66 -6.67 -16.86 10.39
CA GLU A 66 -6.57 -16.53 8.96
C GLU A 66 -5.46 -15.50 8.73
N ARG A 67 -4.84 -15.55 7.55
CA ARG A 67 -3.77 -14.63 7.13
C ARG A 67 -4.21 -13.75 5.99
N TYR A 68 -4.02 -12.44 6.15
CA TYR A 68 -4.38 -11.41 5.19
C TYR A 68 -3.16 -10.65 4.73
N VAL A 69 -3.23 -10.13 3.50
CA VAL A 69 -2.28 -9.16 2.97
C VAL A 69 -3.00 -7.83 2.83
N VAL A 70 -2.48 -6.80 3.52
CA VAL A 70 -2.97 -5.42 3.42
C VAL A 70 -2.00 -4.62 2.55
N ARG A 71 -2.52 -3.92 1.55
CA ARG A 71 -1.74 -3.09 0.63
C ARG A 71 -2.17 -1.64 0.80
N ILE A 72 -1.25 -0.77 1.20
CA ILE A 72 -1.51 0.66 1.41
C ILE A 72 -0.69 1.45 0.39
N GLY A 73 -1.34 2.34 -0.34
CA GLY A 73 -0.68 3.30 -1.21
C GLY A 73 -1.70 4.16 -1.95
N ASP A 74 -1.23 5.28 -2.46
CA ASP A 74 -2.07 6.29 -3.11
C ASP A 74 -2.04 6.15 -4.64
N ASP A 75 -2.96 6.83 -5.33
CA ASP A 75 -2.89 6.92 -6.78
C ASP A 75 -1.56 7.52 -7.22
N GLU A 76 -0.99 6.96 -8.27
CA GLU A 76 0.27 7.42 -8.86
C GLU A 76 0.07 7.63 -10.37
N PRO A 77 -0.61 8.72 -10.78
CA PRO A 77 -1.04 8.91 -12.16
C PRO A 77 0.12 8.95 -13.16
N HIS A 78 1.29 9.42 -12.74
CA HIS A 78 2.48 9.49 -13.59
C HIS A 78 3.03 8.10 -13.96
N LEU A 79 2.70 7.07 -13.17
CA LEU A 79 3.00 5.66 -13.46
C LEU A 79 1.79 4.91 -14.04
N GLY A 80 0.66 5.60 -14.25
CA GLY A 80 -0.59 4.98 -14.68
C GLY A 80 -1.25 4.10 -13.62
N VAL A 81 -0.87 4.24 -12.35
CA VAL A 81 -1.42 3.45 -11.25
C VAL A 81 -2.61 4.18 -10.63
N PHE A 82 -3.78 3.57 -10.72
CA PHE A 82 -5.01 4.02 -10.07
C PHE A 82 -5.55 2.89 -9.21
N ARG A 83 -5.72 3.11 -7.90
CA ARG A 83 -6.08 2.07 -6.93
C ARG A 83 -7.46 1.48 -7.19
N ALA A 84 -8.39 2.31 -7.68
CA ALA A 84 -9.69 1.82 -8.15
C ALA A 84 -9.59 0.79 -9.28
N ASN A 85 -8.59 0.93 -10.17
CA ASN A 85 -8.34 -0.04 -11.24
C ASN A 85 -7.71 -1.32 -10.68
N GLU A 86 -6.83 -1.22 -9.68
CA GLU A 86 -6.29 -2.39 -8.98
C GLU A 86 -7.40 -3.23 -8.34
N VAL A 87 -8.33 -2.61 -7.60
CA VAL A 87 -9.45 -3.33 -6.96
C VAL A 87 -10.32 -4.04 -8.00
N ARG A 88 -10.70 -3.35 -9.09
CA ARG A 88 -11.49 -3.95 -10.18
C ARG A 88 -10.75 -5.11 -10.82
N SER A 89 -9.46 -4.96 -11.07
CA SER A 89 -8.62 -5.99 -11.68
C SER A 89 -8.47 -7.20 -10.76
N LEU A 90 -8.25 -6.99 -9.46
CA LEU A 90 -8.15 -8.07 -8.47
C LEU A 90 -9.46 -8.84 -8.33
N ARG A 91 -10.61 -8.15 -8.28
CA ARG A 91 -11.92 -8.82 -8.25
C ARG A 91 -12.18 -9.65 -9.50
N ALA A 92 -11.85 -9.12 -10.68
CA ALA A 92 -11.95 -9.87 -11.93
C ALA A 92 -11.01 -11.08 -11.97
N ALA A 93 -9.78 -10.90 -11.51
CA ALA A 93 -8.78 -11.97 -11.42
C ALA A 93 -9.18 -13.06 -10.41
N HIS A 94 -9.80 -12.69 -9.29
CA HIS A 94 -10.37 -13.63 -8.34
C HIS A 94 -11.53 -14.42 -8.96
N ALA A 95 -12.45 -13.75 -9.65
CA ALA A 95 -13.54 -14.41 -10.37
C ALA A 95 -13.02 -15.38 -11.47
N ALA A 96 -11.84 -15.10 -12.03
CA ALA A 96 -11.14 -15.99 -12.96
C ALA A 96 -10.30 -17.09 -12.27
N GLY A 97 -10.23 -17.12 -10.93
CA GLY A 97 -9.50 -18.13 -10.15
C GLY A 97 -7.98 -17.94 -10.13
N VAL A 98 -7.46 -16.76 -10.47
CA VAL A 98 -6.01 -16.50 -10.58
C VAL A 98 -5.48 -15.51 -9.54
N ALA A 99 -6.36 -14.93 -8.72
CA ALA A 99 -5.98 -14.04 -7.61
C ALA A 99 -6.77 -14.37 -6.33
N ALA A 100 -6.21 -13.93 -5.21
CA ALA A 100 -6.91 -13.93 -3.92
C ALA A 100 -8.14 -13.01 -3.95
N GLU A 101 -9.10 -13.30 -3.10
CA GLU A 101 -10.29 -12.47 -2.92
C GLU A 101 -9.94 -11.10 -2.32
N VAL A 102 -10.63 -10.06 -2.80
CA VAL A 102 -10.58 -8.74 -2.16
C VAL A 102 -11.60 -8.72 -1.03
N ILE A 103 -11.11 -8.83 0.21
CA ILE A 103 -11.95 -8.86 1.42
C ILE A 103 -12.46 -7.45 1.79
N TYR A 104 -11.67 -6.41 1.51
CA TYR A 104 -11.96 -5.02 1.87
C TYR A 104 -11.19 -4.02 0.98
N ASP A 105 -11.78 -2.85 0.72
CA ASP A 105 -11.18 -1.69 0.08
C ASP A 105 -11.83 -0.39 0.59
N GLU A 106 -11.06 0.70 0.67
CA GLU A 106 -11.48 2.08 1.01
C GLU A 106 -10.62 3.14 0.30
#